data_AF-A0A9W9DNM0-F1
#
_entry.id   AF-A0A9W9DNM0-F1
#
_cell.length_a   1.000
_cell.length_b   1.000
_cell.length_c   1.000
_cell.angle_alpha   90.00
_cell.angle_beta   90.00
_cell.angle_gamma   90.00
#
_symmetry.space_group_name_H-M   'P 1'
#
loop_
_entity.id
_entity.type
_entity.pdbx_description
1 polymer ?
#
loop_
_entity_poly.entity_id
_entity_poly.type
_entity_poly.pdbx_seq_one_letter_code
_entity_poly.pdbx_strand_id
1 'polypeptide(L)' 'MRSAQECSNCSTSTTPLWRKTDEGKLLCNACGLYVKLHGHNRPVHLRTDVIRQRSR' A
#
# COMPACT_ATOMS: atom_id res chain seq x y z
N MET A 1 17.44 6.77 14.22
CA MET A 1 16.35 5.76 14.18
C MET A 1 15.52 5.98 12.93
N ARG A 2 15.60 5.11 11.92
CA ARG A 2 14.70 5.22 10.75
C ARG A 2 13.35 4.64 11.18
N SER A 3 12.34 5.51 11.32
CA SER A 3 10.96 5.06 11.57
C SER A 3 10.56 4.15 10.42
N ALA A 4 10.18 2.91 10.72
CA ALA A 4 9.72 1.98 9.72
C ALA A 4 8.49 2.58 9.03
N GLN A 5 8.58 2.81 7.73
CA GLN A 5 7.43 3.28 6.96
C GLN A 5 6.43 2.12 6.87
N GLU A 6 5.22 2.32 7.39
CA GLU A 6 4.15 1.32 7.39
C GLU A 6 2.92 1.88 6.68
N CYS A 7 2.24 1.01 5.93
CA CYS A 7 1.01 1.37 5.24
C CYS A 7 -0.13 1.59 6.24
N SER A 8 -0.76 2.76 6.23
CA SER A 8 -1.88 3.10 7.13
C SER A 8 -3.14 2.23 6.92
N ASN A 9 -3.24 1.48 5.82
CA ASN A 9 -4.39 0.62 5.54
C ASN A 9 -4.17 -0.88 5.83
N CYS A 10 -2.99 -1.41 5.49
CA CYS A 10 -2.73 -2.85 5.62
C CYS A 10 -1.47 -3.19 6.43
N SER A 11 -0.83 -2.18 7.04
CA SER A 11 0.35 -2.27 7.89
C SER A 11 1.55 -2.99 7.25
N THR A 12 1.59 -3.12 5.92
CA THR A 12 2.78 -3.63 5.27
C THR A 12 3.92 -2.63 5.45
N SER A 13 5.08 -3.12 5.84
CA SER A 13 6.36 -2.40 5.84
C SER A 13 7.13 -2.61 4.53
N THR A 14 6.66 -3.51 3.66
CA THR A 14 7.29 -3.85 2.39
C THR A 14 6.37 -3.46 1.23
N THR A 15 6.86 -2.60 0.34
CA THR A 15 6.17 -2.21 -0.89
C THR A 15 7.18 -1.71 -1.91
N PRO A 16 7.00 -2.01 -3.21
CA PRO A 16 7.91 -1.51 -4.24
C PRO A 16 7.79 0.02 -4.45
N LEU A 17 6.66 0.61 -4.04
CA LEU A 17 6.41 2.04 -4.14
C LEU A 17 5.51 2.48 -2.98
N TRP A 18 5.88 3.58 -2.32
CA TRP A 18 5.04 4.26 -1.34
C TRP A 18 4.20 5.33 -2.03
N ARG A 19 2.94 5.44 -1.64
CA ARG A 19 2.00 6.47 -2.11
C ARG A 19 1.57 7.32 -0.92
N LYS A 20 1.51 8.64 -1.10
CA LYS A 20 0.86 9.54 -0.17
C LYS A 20 -0.50 9.93 -0.73
N THR A 21 -1.53 9.88 0.09
CA THR A 21 -2.85 10.43 -0.27
C THR A 21 -2.88 11.94 -0.07
N ASP A 22 -3.89 12.61 -0.60
CA ASP A 22 -4.10 14.04 -0.39
C ASP A 22 -4.38 14.37 1.09
N GLU A 23 -4.93 13.41 1.83
CA GLU A 23 -5.08 13.46 3.30
C GLU A 23 -3.75 13.29 4.07
N GLY A 24 -2.62 13.13 3.37
CA GLY A 24 -1.30 12.94 3.98
C GLY A 24 -1.04 11.53 4.52
N LYS A 25 -1.94 10.56 4.31
CA LYS A 25 -1.76 9.17 4.76
C LYS A 25 -0.75 8.45 3.88
N LEU A 26 0.09 7.62 4.50
CA LEU A 26 1.08 6.80 3.81
C LEU A 26 0.48 5.44 3.47
N LEU A 27 0.39 5.11 2.18
CA LEU A 27 -0.13 3.85 1.68
C LEU A 27 0.92 3.08 0.88
N CYS A 28 0.85 1.75 0.92
CA CYS A 28 1.59 0.92 -0.03
C CYS A 28 1.00 1.07 -1.44
N ASN A 29 1.76 0.61 -2.45
CA ASN A 29 1.35 0.74 -3.84
C ASN A 29 -0.02 0.09 -4.09
N ALA A 30 -0.26 -1.10 -3.55
CA ALA A 30 -1.51 -1.82 -3.73
C ALA A 30 -2.70 -1.08 -3.10
N CYS A 31 -2.55 -0.56 -1.88
CA CYS A 31 -3.63 0.16 -1.20
C CYS A 31 -3.95 1.50 -1.88
N GLY A 32 -2.91 2.27 -2.24
CA GLY A 32 -3.11 3.55 -2.92
C GLY A 32 -3.72 3.39 -4.32
N LEU A 33 -3.32 2.35 -5.07
CA LEU A 33 -3.95 2.04 -6.35
C LEU A 33 -5.40 1.57 -6.17
N TYR A 34 -5.68 0.74 -5.17
CA TYR A 34 -7.03 0.24 -4.91
C TYR A 34 -8.00 1.39 -4.59
N VAL A 35 -7.61 2.30 -3.68
CA VAL A 35 -8.43 3.47 -3.34
C VAL A 35 -8.67 4.34 -4.57
N LYS A 36 -7.63 4.61 -5.37
CA LYS A 36 -7.75 5.40 -6.60
C LYS A 36 -8.72 4.78 -7.62
N LEU A 37 -8.76 3.45 -7.73
CA LEU A 37 -9.59 2.74 -8.71
C LEU A 37 -11.02 2.48 -8.21
N HIS A 38 -11.21 2.22 -6.91
CA HIS A 38 -12.49 1.76 -6.35
C HIS A 38 -13.17 2.78 -5.42
N GLY A 39 -12.51 3.88 -5.07
CA GLY A 39 -13.04 4.93 -4.19
C GLY A 39 -13.14 4.54 -2.70
N HIS A 40 -12.69 3.34 -2.31
CA HIS A 40 -12.73 2.87 -0.92
C HIS A 40 -11.47 2.08 -0.56
N ASN A 41 -11.27 1.86 0.74
CA ASN A 41 -10.10 1.18 1.29
C ASN A 41 -9.97 -0.28 0.82
N ARG A 42 -8.73 -0.72 0.57
CA ARG A 42 -8.43 -2.10 0.19
C ARG A 42 -8.80 -3.05 1.32
N PRO A 43 -9.63 -4.08 1.07
CA PRO A 43 -9.91 -5.09 2.09
C PRO A 43 -8.63 -5.82 2.50
N VAL A 44 -8.40 -5.93 3.81
CA VAL A 44 -7.16 -6.51 4.36
C VAL A 44 -7.00 -7.99 4.00
N HIS A 45 -8.11 -8.72 3.84
CA HIS A 45 -8.10 -10.13 3.43
C HIS A 45 -7.55 -10.35 2.01
N LEU A 46 -7.48 -9.32 1.16
CA LEU A 46 -6.85 -9.42 -0.17
C LEU A 46 -5.33 -9.22 -0.10
N ARG A 47 -4.77 -8.84 1.05
CA ARG A 47 -3.32 -8.69 1.23
C ARG A 47 -2.65 -10.06 1.08
N THR A 48 -1.60 -10.07 0.27
CA THR A 48 -0.63 -11.17 0.21
C THR A 48 0.72 -10.60 0.61
N ASP A 49 1.48 -11.36 1.38
CA ASP A 49 2.82 -10.97 1.81
C ASP A 49 3.87 -11.26 0.71
N VAL A 50 3.48 -11.93 -0.37
CA VAL A 50 4.35 -12.25 -1.51
C VAL A 50 4.25 -11.17 -2.58
N ILE A 51 5.30 -10.38 -2.74
CA ILE A 51 5.42 -9.40 -3.84
C ILE A 51 5.90 -10.12 -5.09
N ARG A 52 5.00 -10.32 -6.05
CA ARG A 52 5.33 -10.93 -7.36
C ARG A 52 5.92 -9.87 -8.30
N GLN A 53 7.11 -10.15 -8.83
CA GLN A 53 7.69 -9.37 -9.92
C GLN A 53 6.94 -9.68 -11.22
N ARG A 54 6.67 -8.65 -12.04
CA ARG A 54 6.13 -8.82 -13.40
C ARG A 54 7.30 -8.75 -14.39
N SER A 55 7.33 -9.61 -15.42
CA SER A 55 8.24 -9.36 -16.54
C SER A 55 7.78 -8.10 -17.26
N ARG A 56 8.73 -7.23 -17.59
CA ARG A 56 8.47 -5.96 -18.25
C ARG A 56 8.53 -6.11 -19.77
#